data_AF-A0A509AS95-F1
#
_entry.id   AF-A0A509AS95-F1
#
_cell.length_a   1.000
_cell.length_b   1.000
_cell.length_c   1.000
_cell.angle_alpha   90.00
_cell.angle_beta   90.00
_cell.angle_gamma   90.00
#
_symmetry.space_group_name_H-M   'P 1'
#
loop_
_entity.id
_entity.type
_entity.pdbx_description
1 polymer ?
#
loop_
_entity_poly.entity_id
_entity_poly.type
_entity_poly.pdbx_seq_one_letter_code
_entity_poly.pdbx_strand_id
1 'polypeptide(L)'
;MDRRLLNNSHSCYKRKSTCNNGYINYDIPKGKFLHFIIRIGITIITILVVSLFIKNNNKIARSLSIMKISIEEHAFFNSLGFPLNSKELIYSKLESWGFNLSDIGEEGLNPEYTEGNIKNYKYSKYTYKDILLSNYVNNERSEISKNVFLYKFLELLKTKEINTFYDFLQNFMILQDLNCLPVSYKGIYINDKLFTLSYANEFTIGDINKVETLINEKPFLYLTYHGGKKKNGIHNICKFSRDGYFLGSVLLPFEHDGIFFNIISLRGLLLHDNYLYVADSFKNNSKIYKFSDTVNHLSNRREFVSVFISQDNQSNPLMIHPYGIKKHDNYFYISSQNTGTVLRFDIENGELGPSKDSLKNAHNGVVVKLNQFEEIRGLDFDNLGRCYVSNKQVGVQVYDKNFNLIKIIPMFSPISVLFNNANNRILVGSSKSHDIKEYDTNNFELIKTIKHPLLKHVAGMVVYNDSLFVISQRKNKLLEFSLTTNLLRNIIINDFSDIGERVILSWT
;
A
#
# COMPACT_ATOMS: atom_id res chain seq x y z
N MET A 1 28.76 69.19 13.65
CA MET A 1 29.34 70.32 14.40
C MET A 1 28.79 70.19 15.82
N ASP A 2 29.55 69.95 16.88
CA ASP A 2 30.98 70.16 17.10
C ASP A 2 31.56 69.15 18.10
N ARG A 3 32.81 68.78 17.81
CA ARG A 3 33.76 68.10 18.69
C ARG A 3 34.34 69.09 19.69
N ARG A 4 34.74 68.61 20.87
CA ARG A 4 35.81 69.07 21.80
C ARG A 4 35.52 68.40 23.16
N LEU A 5 36.41 67.85 23.97
CA LEU A 5 37.87 67.94 24.12
C LEU A 5 38.39 66.68 24.84
N LEU A 6 39.70 66.53 24.74
CA LEU A 6 40.62 65.48 25.16
C LEU A 6 40.72 65.15 26.67
N ASN A 7 41.16 63.90 26.89
CA ASN A 7 42.25 63.43 27.79
C ASN A 7 42.06 63.22 29.30
N ASN A 8 42.39 61.97 29.67
CA ASN A 8 43.29 61.49 30.73
C ASN A 8 43.22 62.11 32.12
N SER A 9 42.97 61.27 33.13
CA SER A 9 44.03 60.64 33.95
C SER A 9 43.51 60.14 35.31
N HIS A 10 44.29 59.24 35.90
CA HIS A 10 44.07 58.45 37.12
C HIS A 10 43.69 59.22 38.40
N SER A 11 42.96 58.56 39.32
CA SER A 11 43.56 58.04 40.57
C SER A 11 42.51 57.50 41.56
N CYS A 12 42.91 56.45 42.27
CA CYS A 12 42.31 55.84 43.45
C CYS A 12 41.97 56.86 44.56
N TYR A 13 40.94 56.60 45.37
CA TYR A 13 41.13 56.10 46.75
C TYR A 13 39.80 55.80 47.48
N LYS A 14 39.89 54.80 48.37
CA LYS A 14 38.86 54.20 49.24
C LYS A 14 38.45 55.09 50.43
N ARG A 15 37.22 54.87 50.94
CA ARG A 15 36.82 54.48 52.34
C ARG A 15 35.46 55.13 52.70
N LYS A 16 34.40 54.36 53.00
CA LYS A 16 34.02 53.63 54.25
C LYS A 16 33.58 54.53 55.42
N SER A 17 32.28 54.44 55.80
CA SER A 17 31.74 54.36 57.19
C SER A 17 30.19 54.44 57.14
N THR A 18 29.41 53.40 57.48
CA THR A 18 28.76 53.12 58.80
C THR A 18 27.96 54.32 59.35
N CYS A 19 26.67 54.26 59.73
CA CYS A 19 26.04 53.34 60.69
C CYS A 19 24.50 53.53 60.79
N ASN A 20 23.80 52.45 61.16
CA ASN A 20 22.59 52.29 62.01
C ASN A 20 21.18 52.85 61.68
N ASN A 21 20.28 51.87 61.46
CA ASN A 21 18.98 51.59 62.11
C ASN A 21 17.94 52.71 62.29
N GLY A 22 16.98 52.72 61.36
CA GLY A 22 15.58 52.98 61.65
C GLY A 22 14.73 51.85 61.05
N TYR A 23 14.04 51.08 61.89
CA TYR A 23 12.99 50.16 61.42
C TYR A 23 11.84 51.02 60.87
N ILE A 24 11.78 51.14 59.55
CA ILE A 24 10.62 51.68 58.84
C ILE A 24 9.83 50.46 58.36
N ASN A 25 8.59 50.33 58.85
CA ASN A 25 7.59 49.45 58.27
C ASN A 25 7.38 49.87 56.81
N TYR A 26 8.01 49.15 55.90
CA TYR A 26 7.77 49.32 54.47
C TYR A 26 6.46 48.64 54.11
N ASP A 27 5.38 49.41 54.12
CA ASP A 27 4.23 49.08 53.27
C ASP A 27 4.73 49.05 51.83
N ILE A 28 4.76 47.85 51.25
CA ILE A 28 5.19 47.65 49.87
C ILE A 28 4.18 48.40 48.99
N PRO A 29 4.60 49.40 48.20
CA PRO A 29 3.71 50.09 47.27
C PRO A 29 3.03 49.05 46.38
N LYS A 30 1.70 49.12 46.22
CA LYS A 30 0.88 48.10 45.50
C LYS A 30 1.48 47.70 44.12
N GLY A 31 2.20 48.61 43.45
CA GLY A 31 2.93 48.31 42.21
C GLY A 31 4.17 47.41 42.36
N LYS A 32 4.92 47.50 43.45
CA LYS A 32 6.08 46.61 43.74
C LYS A 32 5.62 45.22 44.20
N PHE A 33 4.50 45.13 44.91
CA PHE A 33 3.91 43.85 45.29
C PHE A 33 3.37 43.10 44.08
N LEU A 34 2.72 43.82 43.15
CA LEU A 34 2.29 43.26 41.86
C LEU A 34 3.49 42.75 41.03
N HIS A 35 4.59 43.52 40.96
CA HIS A 35 5.81 43.06 40.29
C HIS A 35 6.45 41.83 40.96
N PHE A 36 6.37 41.74 42.29
CA PHE A 36 6.86 40.58 43.03
C PHE A 36 5.99 39.34 42.77
N ILE A 37 4.66 39.48 42.77
CA ILE A 37 3.72 38.40 42.40
C ILE A 37 3.93 37.97 40.95
N ILE A 38 4.11 38.92 40.02
CA ILE A 38 4.40 38.60 38.61
C ILE A 38 5.73 37.84 38.49
N ARG A 39 6.78 38.24 39.21
CA ARG A 39 8.07 37.51 39.21
C ARG A 39 7.95 36.10 39.79
N ILE A 40 7.20 35.91 40.87
CA ILE A 40 6.90 34.59 41.42
C ILE A 40 6.11 33.76 40.39
N GLY A 41 5.09 34.35 39.76
CA GLY A 41 4.30 33.71 38.71
C GLY A 41 5.17 33.25 37.53
N ILE A 42 6.04 34.13 37.01
CA ILE A 42 6.98 33.79 35.93
C ILE A 42 7.94 32.68 36.38
N THR A 43 8.43 32.72 37.62
CA THR A 43 9.36 31.69 38.14
C THR A 43 8.65 30.34 38.26
N ILE A 44 7.42 30.30 38.77
CA ILE A 44 6.62 29.07 38.86
C ILE A 44 6.28 28.53 37.47
N ILE A 45 5.90 29.40 36.52
CA ILE A 45 5.65 29.01 35.12
C ILE A 45 6.94 28.47 34.50
N THR A 46 8.09 29.08 34.75
CA THR A 46 9.38 28.60 34.23
C THR A 46 9.74 27.24 34.82
N ILE A 47 9.54 27.04 36.13
CA ILE A 47 9.74 25.74 36.79
C ILE A 47 8.76 24.70 36.26
N LEU A 48 7.51 25.07 35.97
CA LEU A 48 6.51 24.18 35.36
C LEU A 48 6.87 23.82 33.93
N VAL A 49 7.32 24.79 33.11
CA VAL A 49 7.77 24.56 31.74
C VAL A 49 9.02 23.69 31.74
N VAL A 50 10.01 23.97 32.59
CA VAL A 50 11.22 23.14 32.74
C VAL A 50 10.87 21.76 33.28
N SER A 51 9.96 21.63 34.25
CA SER A 51 9.50 20.32 34.75
C SER A 51 8.69 19.56 33.71
N LEU A 52 7.86 20.23 32.91
CA LEU A 52 7.17 19.63 31.76
C LEU A 52 8.18 19.21 30.70
N PHE A 53 9.21 20.01 30.43
CA PHE A 53 10.27 19.68 29.48
C PHE A 53 11.15 18.52 29.98
N ILE A 54 11.49 18.47 31.26
CA ILE A 54 12.21 17.35 31.91
C ILE A 54 11.32 16.11 31.99
N LYS A 55 10.02 16.23 32.25
CA LYS A 55 9.06 15.11 32.27
C LYS A 55 8.75 14.59 30.86
N ASN A 56 8.78 15.46 29.84
CA ASN A 56 8.67 15.09 28.44
C ASN A 56 9.99 14.46 27.94
N ASN A 57 11.15 15.01 28.34
CA ASN A 57 12.46 14.42 28.04
C ASN A 57 12.71 13.11 28.80
N ASN A 58 12.19 12.93 30.01
CA ASN A 58 12.23 11.65 30.72
C ASN A 58 11.26 10.61 30.13
N LYS A 59 10.24 11.03 29.36
CA LYS A 59 9.46 10.13 28.49
C LYS A 59 10.24 9.77 27.22
N ILE A 60 10.99 10.71 26.65
CA ILE A 60 11.86 10.50 25.47
C ILE A 60 13.09 9.63 25.83
N ALA A 61 13.66 9.79 27.03
CA ALA A 61 14.76 8.98 27.53
C ALA A 61 14.36 7.56 27.93
N ARG A 62 13.05 7.22 27.86
CA ARG A 62 12.54 5.89 28.24
C ARG A 62 12.40 4.91 27.06
N SER A 63 12.99 5.16 25.90
CA SER A 63 12.99 4.19 24.80
C SER A 63 14.33 3.98 24.07
N LEU A 64 15.46 4.17 24.74
CA LEU A 64 16.72 3.48 24.38
C LEU A 64 16.84 2.12 25.09
N SER A 65 15.69 1.49 25.37
CA SER A 65 15.63 0.04 25.54
C SER A 65 16.00 -0.55 24.19
N ILE A 66 17.19 -1.17 24.08
CA ILE A 66 17.48 -2.13 23.01
C ILE A 66 16.28 -3.07 22.95
N MET A 67 15.46 -2.93 21.90
CA MET A 67 14.20 -3.65 21.79
C MET A 67 14.56 -5.13 21.70
N LYS A 68 14.30 -5.90 22.76
CA LYS A 68 14.59 -7.33 22.77
C LYS A 68 13.65 -8.02 21.79
N ILE A 69 14.21 -8.75 20.85
CA ILE A 69 13.50 -9.57 19.87
C ILE A 69 13.56 -11.00 20.36
N SER A 70 12.42 -11.69 20.39
CA SER A 70 12.38 -13.10 20.79
C SER A 70 13.00 -13.99 19.71
N ILE A 71 13.30 -15.24 20.06
CA ILE A 71 13.84 -16.22 19.11
C ILE A 71 12.85 -16.46 17.97
N GLU A 72 11.56 -16.48 18.28
CA GLU A 72 10.45 -16.66 17.35
C GLU A 72 10.30 -15.48 16.39
N GLU A 73 10.43 -14.25 16.91
CA GLU A 73 10.39 -13.03 16.08
C GLU A 73 11.59 -12.98 15.13
N HIS A 74 12.78 -13.36 15.60
CA HIS A 74 13.96 -13.48 14.75
C HIS A 74 13.78 -14.56 13.68
N ALA A 75 13.22 -15.72 14.05
CA ALA A 75 12.90 -16.78 13.11
C ALA A 75 11.88 -16.34 12.05
N PHE A 76 10.90 -15.53 12.43
CA PHE A 76 9.94 -14.95 11.50
C PHE A 76 10.60 -13.97 10.52
N PHE A 77 11.37 -12.99 11.00
CA PHE A 77 12.08 -12.07 10.10
C PHE A 77 13.01 -12.80 9.14
N ASN A 78 13.67 -13.88 9.58
CA ASN A 78 14.51 -14.72 8.72
C ASN A 78 13.70 -15.59 7.74
N SER A 79 12.42 -15.84 8.03
CA SER A 79 11.52 -16.56 7.13
C SER A 79 10.86 -15.62 6.12
N LEU A 80 10.94 -14.30 6.35
CA LEU A 80 10.59 -13.28 5.37
C LEU A 80 11.77 -13.04 4.40
N GLY A 81 11.46 -12.64 3.17
CA GLY A 81 12.45 -12.38 2.12
C GLY A 81 12.86 -13.62 1.32
N PHE A 82 14.04 -13.59 0.71
CA PHE A 82 14.50 -14.67 -0.15
C PHE A 82 14.92 -15.92 0.64
N PRO A 83 14.84 -17.12 0.03
CA PRO A 83 15.34 -18.35 0.63
C PRO A 83 16.86 -18.31 0.89
N LEU A 84 17.29 -19.08 1.90
CA LEU A 84 18.71 -19.32 2.19
C LEU A 84 19.37 -19.94 0.94
N ASN A 85 20.47 -19.36 0.47
CA ASN A 85 21.23 -19.73 -0.74
C ASN A 85 20.69 -19.24 -2.09
N SER A 86 19.81 -18.26 -2.10
CA SER A 86 19.31 -17.65 -3.35
C SER A 86 20.23 -16.59 -3.98
N LYS A 87 21.33 -16.21 -3.30
CA LYS A 87 22.19 -15.07 -3.70
C LYS A 87 22.69 -15.15 -5.14
N GLU A 88 23.35 -16.25 -5.51
CA GLU A 88 23.91 -16.42 -6.86
C GLU A 88 22.84 -16.34 -7.94
N LEU A 89 21.70 -16.99 -7.68
CA LEU A 89 20.56 -16.96 -8.56
C LEU A 89 20.02 -15.53 -8.73
N ILE A 90 19.82 -14.79 -7.65
CA ILE A 90 19.34 -13.40 -7.71
C ILE A 90 20.30 -12.54 -8.50
N TYR A 91 21.61 -12.68 -8.26
CA TYR A 91 22.64 -11.94 -8.97
C TYR A 91 22.62 -12.23 -10.48
N SER A 92 22.32 -13.47 -10.88
CA SER A 92 22.15 -13.84 -12.30
C SER A 92 20.88 -13.25 -12.96
N LYS A 93 19.98 -12.64 -12.18
CA LYS A 93 18.66 -12.16 -12.63
C LYS A 93 18.50 -10.64 -12.58
N LEU A 94 19.44 -9.91 -11.99
CA LEU A 94 19.29 -8.47 -11.71
C LEU A 94 18.93 -7.64 -12.94
N GLU A 95 19.61 -7.84 -14.06
CA GLU A 95 19.34 -7.10 -15.30
C GLU A 95 17.94 -7.41 -15.86
N SER A 96 17.47 -8.66 -15.73
CA SER A 96 16.11 -9.03 -16.14
C SER A 96 15.03 -8.35 -15.29
N TRP A 97 15.37 -7.95 -14.06
CA TRP A 97 14.51 -7.17 -13.18
C TRP A 97 14.74 -5.65 -13.34
N GLY A 98 15.52 -5.24 -14.33
CA GLY A 98 15.79 -3.85 -14.68
C GLY A 98 16.89 -3.17 -13.87
N PHE A 99 17.64 -3.90 -13.03
CA PHE A 99 18.79 -3.34 -12.33
C PHE A 99 20.03 -3.38 -13.23
N ASN A 100 20.53 -2.22 -13.60
CA ASN A 100 21.78 -2.14 -14.36
C ASN A 100 22.97 -2.43 -13.43
N LEU A 101 23.83 -3.39 -13.81
CA LEU A 101 24.99 -3.76 -13.01
C LEU A 101 25.97 -2.59 -12.85
N SER A 102 26.06 -1.68 -13.83
CA SER A 102 26.91 -0.48 -13.73
C SER A 102 26.50 0.47 -12.61
N ASP A 103 25.23 0.41 -12.18
CA ASP A 103 24.67 1.26 -11.12
C ASP A 103 24.95 0.71 -9.71
N ILE A 104 25.51 -0.49 -9.61
CA ILE A 104 25.75 -1.22 -8.35
C ILE A 104 27.23 -1.12 -7.96
N GLY A 105 27.50 -0.53 -6.80
CA GLY A 105 28.84 -0.40 -6.22
C GLY A 105 29.23 -1.60 -5.38
N GLU A 106 29.33 -2.78 -5.99
CA GLU A 106 29.77 -4.03 -5.33
C GLU A 106 30.81 -4.77 -6.18
N GLU A 107 31.93 -5.12 -5.54
CA GLU A 107 32.98 -5.94 -6.14
C GLU A 107 32.43 -7.31 -6.58
N GLY A 108 32.80 -7.75 -7.78
CA GLY A 108 32.36 -9.03 -8.35
C GLY A 108 30.96 -9.00 -8.98
N LEU A 109 30.16 -7.95 -8.75
CA LEU A 109 28.92 -7.71 -9.49
C LEU A 109 29.11 -6.73 -10.65
N ASN A 110 29.80 -5.62 -10.37
CA ASN A 110 30.02 -4.56 -11.35
C ASN A 110 31.44 -4.65 -11.93
N PRO A 111 31.61 -4.90 -13.24
CA PRO A 111 32.93 -4.95 -13.88
C PRO A 111 33.73 -3.65 -13.76
N GLU A 112 33.06 -2.51 -13.61
CA GLU A 112 33.66 -1.18 -13.48
C GLU A 112 33.80 -0.73 -12.02
N TYR A 113 33.61 -1.65 -11.06
CA TYR A 113 33.71 -1.33 -9.64
C TYR A 113 35.08 -0.75 -9.27
N THR A 114 35.07 0.39 -8.59
CA THR A 114 36.26 0.95 -7.93
C THR A 114 35.88 1.49 -6.55
N GLU A 115 36.61 1.09 -5.51
CA GLU A 115 36.33 1.57 -4.14
C GLU A 115 36.46 3.10 -4.02
N GLY A 116 37.32 3.73 -4.84
CA GLY A 116 37.46 5.19 -4.88
C GLY A 116 36.18 5.93 -5.29
N ASN A 117 35.32 5.31 -6.10
CA ASN A 117 34.09 5.91 -6.63
C ASN A 117 32.81 5.31 -6.04
N ILE A 118 32.90 4.51 -4.99
CA ILE A 118 31.77 3.77 -4.42
C ILE A 118 30.54 4.66 -4.08
N LYS A 119 30.77 5.94 -3.76
CA LYS A 119 29.72 6.91 -3.43
C LYS A 119 28.94 7.42 -4.66
N ASN A 120 29.48 7.21 -5.87
CA ASN A 120 28.87 7.68 -7.11
C ASN A 120 27.86 6.67 -7.67
N TYR A 121 27.93 5.40 -7.25
CA TYR A 121 26.95 4.40 -7.63
C TYR A 121 25.60 4.70 -7.00
N LYS A 122 24.55 4.54 -7.80
CA LYS A 122 23.15 4.65 -7.36
C LYS A 122 22.86 3.69 -6.20
N TYR A 123 23.37 2.47 -6.31
CA TYR A 123 23.22 1.39 -5.35
C TYR A 123 24.56 1.09 -4.67
N SER A 124 24.75 1.53 -3.43
CA SER A 124 25.97 1.26 -2.66
C SER A 124 25.67 1.17 -1.17
N LYS A 125 26.66 0.71 -0.39
CA LYS A 125 26.62 0.71 1.09
C LYS A 125 26.28 2.08 1.69
N TYR A 126 26.48 3.16 0.94
CA TYR A 126 26.13 4.53 1.35
C TYR A 126 24.69 4.93 1.00
N THR A 127 24.04 4.29 0.02
CA THR A 127 22.68 4.66 -0.42
C THR A 127 21.61 3.65 0.02
N TYR A 128 21.98 2.39 0.27
CA TYR A 128 21.01 1.32 0.60
C TYR A 128 20.06 1.67 1.74
N LYS A 129 20.60 2.14 2.87
CA LYS A 129 19.79 2.45 4.04
C LYS A 129 18.84 3.63 3.77
N ASP A 130 19.33 4.66 3.09
CA ASP A 130 18.52 5.83 2.72
C ASP A 130 17.37 5.42 1.79
N ILE A 131 17.63 4.56 0.80
CA ILE A 131 16.60 4.03 -0.09
C ILE A 131 15.55 3.23 0.69
N LEU A 132 15.96 2.31 1.57
CA LEU A 132 15.04 1.48 2.35
C LEU A 132 14.17 2.32 3.30
N LEU A 133 14.74 3.36 3.92
CA LEU A 133 14.06 4.20 4.91
C LEU A 133 13.30 5.38 4.30
N SER A 134 13.57 5.74 3.03
CA SER A 134 12.90 6.87 2.35
C SER A 134 11.38 6.76 2.34
N ASN A 135 10.86 5.53 2.37
CA ASN A 135 9.45 5.18 2.38
C ASN A 135 8.78 5.32 3.78
N TYR A 136 9.54 5.62 4.84
CA TYR A 136 9.06 5.50 6.23
C TYR A 136 9.31 6.74 7.10
N VAL A 137 9.43 7.93 6.52
CA VAL A 137 9.78 9.16 7.26
C VAL A 137 8.75 9.48 8.38
N ASN A 138 9.30 9.65 9.59
CA ASN A 138 8.64 9.92 10.87
C ASN A 138 7.71 11.14 10.83
N ASN A 139 6.40 10.90 10.72
CA ASN A 139 5.40 11.80 11.30
C ASN A 139 4.70 11.02 12.42
N GLU A 140 4.82 11.53 13.65
CA GLU A 140 4.56 10.88 14.96
C GLU A 140 3.11 10.42 15.25
N ARG A 141 2.33 10.04 14.22
CA ARG A 141 1.03 9.35 14.36
C ARG A 141 0.82 8.26 13.30
N SER A 142 1.90 7.74 12.72
CA SER A 142 1.80 6.90 11.54
C SER A 142 1.17 5.54 11.84
N GLU A 143 0.32 5.08 10.91
CA GLU A 143 -0.25 3.73 10.83
C GLU A 143 0.79 2.61 11.01
N ILE A 144 2.09 2.90 10.88
CA ILE A 144 3.22 2.00 11.15
C ILE A 144 3.16 1.44 12.57
N SER A 145 2.83 2.26 13.56
CA SER A 145 2.74 1.82 14.97
C SER A 145 1.66 0.78 15.23
N LYS A 146 0.66 0.65 14.34
CA LYS A 146 -0.34 -0.42 14.41
C LYS A 146 0.20 -1.77 13.96
N ASN A 147 1.32 -1.79 13.24
CA ASN A 147 2.02 -3.01 12.86
C ASN A 147 3.33 -3.10 13.67
N VAL A 148 3.25 -3.80 14.80
CA VAL A 148 4.37 -3.92 15.75
C VAL A 148 5.61 -4.56 15.11
N PHE A 149 5.44 -5.50 14.18
CA PHE A 149 6.55 -6.18 13.50
C PHE A 149 7.26 -5.24 12.52
N LEU A 150 6.51 -4.47 11.74
CA LEU A 150 7.07 -3.45 10.86
C LEU A 150 7.86 -2.41 11.67
N TYR A 151 7.28 -1.92 12.77
CA TYR A 151 7.96 -0.97 13.65
C TYR A 151 9.27 -1.56 14.22
N LYS A 152 9.21 -2.77 14.80
CA LYS A 152 10.39 -3.48 15.33
C LYS A 152 11.47 -3.64 14.26
N PHE A 153 11.10 -4.08 13.06
CA PHE A 153 12.04 -4.30 11.97
C PHE A 153 12.68 -3.00 11.48
N LEU A 154 11.94 -1.89 11.43
CA LEU A 154 12.50 -0.58 11.09
C LEU A 154 13.51 -0.10 12.15
N GLU A 155 13.26 -0.33 13.44
CA GLU A 155 14.24 -0.01 14.49
C GLU A 155 15.53 -0.85 14.36
N LEU A 156 15.41 -2.15 14.04
CA LEU A 156 16.58 -2.98 13.72
C LEU A 156 17.34 -2.46 12.51
N LEU A 157 16.61 -2.09 11.46
CA LEU A 157 17.20 -1.66 10.20
C LEU A 157 18.05 -0.39 10.38
N LYS A 158 17.69 0.49 11.32
CA LYS A 158 18.49 1.69 11.64
C LYS A 158 19.90 1.35 12.10
N THR A 159 20.10 0.28 12.87
CA THR A 159 21.41 -0.12 13.40
C THR A 159 22.10 -1.20 12.57
N LYS A 160 21.35 -1.95 11.74
CA LYS A 160 21.89 -3.00 10.88
C LYS A 160 22.81 -2.43 9.79
N GLU A 161 23.96 -3.06 9.59
CA GLU A 161 24.82 -2.80 8.44
C GLU A 161 24.24 -3.47 7.18
N ILE A 162 24.35 -2.78 6.04
CA ILE A 162 23.89 -3.26 4.74
C ILE A 162 25.03 -3.04 3.77
N ASN A 163 25.81 -4.10 3.54
CA ASN A 163 27.08 -4.00 2.84
C ASN A 163 27.01 -4.50 1.40
N THR A 164 26.03 -5.36 1.08
CA THR A 164 25.82 -5.90 -0.26
C THR A 164 24.47 -5.52 -0.85
N PHE A 165 24.36 -5.56 -2.17
CA PHE A 165 23.11 -5.38 -2.90
C PHE A 165 22.11 -6.50 -2.58
N TYR A 166 22.60 -7.73 -2.38
CA TYR A 166 21.76 -8.82 -1.87
C TYR A 166 21.13 -8.48 -0.52
N ASP A 167 21.91 -7.97 0.44
CA ASP A 167 21.37 -7.56 1.75
C ASP A 167 20.32 -6.47 1.59
N PHE A 168 20.56 -5.50 0.71
CA PHE A 168 19.59 -4.46 0.39
C PHE A 168 18.27 -5.05 -0.12
N LEU A 169 18.30 -5.92 -1.13
CA LEU A 169 17.10 -6.56 -1.68
C LEU A 169 16.40 -7.47 -0.65
N GLN A 170 17.15 -8.22 0.14
CA GLN A 170 16.61 -9.06 1.21
C GLN A 170 15.81 -8.23 2.22
N ASN A 171 16.39 -7.14 2.74
CA ASN A 171 15.70 -6.28 3.71
C ASN A 171 14.51 -5.56 3.06
N PHE A 172 14.60 -5.20 1.77
CA PHE A 172 13.46 -4.63 1.04
C PHE A 172 12.28 -5.60 0.95
N MET A 173 12.52 -6.87 0.63
CA MET A 173 11.45 -7.87 0.57
C MET A 173 10.79 -8.14 1.91
N ILE A 174 11.57 -8.12 3.00
CA ILE A 174 11.03 -8.21 4.35
C ILE A 174 10.09 -7.03 4.61
N LEU A 175 10.49 -5.81 4.24
CA LEU A 175 9.66 -4.62 4.36
C LEU A 175 8.37 -4.70 3.51
N GLN A 176 8.42 -5.30 2.32
CA GLN A 176 7.23 -5.55 1.50
C GLN A 176 6.22 -6.45 2.22
N ASP A 177 6.67 -7.57 2.78
CA ASP A 177 5.79 -8.51 3.49
C ASP A 177 5.20 -7.88 4.75
N LEU A 178 6.04 -7.19 5.53
CA LEU A 178 5.59 -6.49 6.73
C LEU A 178 4.60 -5.37 6.40
N ASN A 179 4.73 -4.70 5.25
CA ASN A 179 3.72 -3.72 4.81
C ASN A 179 2.40 -4.35 4.41
N CYS A 180 2.41 -5.58 3.88
CA CYS A 180 1.21 -6.34 3.54
C CYS A 180 0.46 -6.87 4.76
N LEU A 181 1.18 -7.13 5.86
CA LEU A 181 0.64 -7.76 7.05
C LEU A 181 -0.47 -6.89 7.69
N PRO A 182 -1.71 -7.39 7.78
CA PRO A 182 -2.83 -6.64 8.36
C PRO A 182 -2.64 -6.47 9.88
N VAL A 183 -3.42 -5.57 10.48
CA VAL A 183 -3.35 -5.32 11.93
C VAL A 183 -3.83 -6.54 12.72
N SER A 184 -4.80 -7.28 12.18
CA SER A 184 -5.16 -8.59 12.71
C SER A 184 -5.22 -9.64 11.61
N TYR A 185 -4.63 -10.80 11.89
CA TYR A 185 -4.54 -11.97 11.02
C TYR A 185 -4.72 -13.24 11.84
N LYS A 186 -5.19 -14.31 11.19
CA LYS A 186 -5.36 -15.63 11.82
C LYS A 186 -4.01 -16.31 12.10
N GLY A 187 -3.04 -16.07 11.21
CA GLY A 187 -1.65 -16.51 11.32
C GLY A 187 -0.88 -16.12 10.06
N ILE A 188 0.42 -16.41 10.06
CA ILE A 188 1.32 -16.19 8.93
C ILE A 188 1.93 -17.53 8.56
N TYR A 189 1.82 -17.94 7.30
CA TYR A 189 2.48 -19.13 6.78
C TYR A 189 3.45 -18.73 5.67
N ILE A 190 4.75 -18.85 5.94
CA ILE A 190 5.79 -18.51 4.98
C ILE A 190 6.98 -19.45 5.14
N ASN A 191 7.56 -19.88 4.01
CA ASN A 191 8.70 -20.80 3.96
C ASN A 191 8.51 -22.01 4.91
N ASP A 192 7.35 -22.67 4.78
CA ASP A 192 6.95 -23.87 5.52
C ASP A 192 6.89 -23.73 7.05
N LYS A 193 6.77 -22.50 7.54
CA LYS A 193 6.60 -22.21 8.96
C LYS A 193 5.30 -21.46 9.19
N LEU A 194 4.53 -21.97 10.14
CA LEU A 194 3.36 -21.30 10.65
C LEU A 194 3.74 -20.46 11.86
N PHE A 195 3.37 -19.19 11.85
CA PHE A 195 3.51 -18.26 12.96
C PHE A 195 2.13 -17.80 13.42
N THR A 196 1.90 -17.84 14.73
CA THR A 196 0.62 -17.48 15.34
C THR A 196 0.83 -16.55 16.52
N LEU A 197 -0.17 -15.72 16.80
CA LEU A 197 -0.26 -14.95 18.04
C LEU A 197 -1.08 -15.74 19.05
N SER A 198 -0.51 -15.99 20.22
CA SER A 198 -1.24 -16.60 21.33
C SER A 198 -2.26 -15.62 21.90
N TYR A 199 -3.18 -16.10 22.75
CA TYR A 199 -4.13 -15.25 23.48
C TYR A 199 -3.44 -14.22 24.40
N ALA A 200 -2.18 -14.45 24.78
CA ALA A 200 -1.36 -13.51 25.54
C ALA A 200 -0.65 -12.48 24.64
N ASN A 201 -0.96 -12.44 23.34
CA ASN A 201 -0.26 -11.68 22.30
C ASN A 201 1.22 -12.06 22.16
N GLU A 202 1.59 -13.28 22.53
CA GLU A 202 2.94 -13.79 22.33
C GLU A 202 3.05 -14.42 20.94
N PHE A 203 4.08 -14.01 20.20
CA PHE A 203 4.34 -14.50 18.87
C PHE A 203 5.06 -15.85 18.94
N THR A 204 4.47 -16.88 18.33
CA THR A 204 4.90 -18.28 18.50
C THR A 204 5.00 -18.98 17.14
N ILE A 205 5.82 -20.02 17.09
CA ILE A 205 5.88 -20.95 15.94
C ILE A 205 4.84 -22.04 16.19
N GLY A 206 3.85 -22.13 15.31
CA GLY A 206 2.75 -23.08 15.39
C GLY A 206 3.05 -24.41 14.69
N ASP A 207 2.35 -25.46 15.09
CA ASP A 207 2.34 -26.76 14.41
C ASP A 207 1.17 -26.79 13.42
N ILE A 208 1.49 -26.82 12.13
CA ILE A 208 0.53 -26.83 11.03
C ILE A 208 -0.46 -28.01 11.11
N ASN A 209 -0.03 -29.16 11.63
CA ASN A 209 -0.86 -30.36 11.69
C ASN A 209 -1.98 -30.26 12.74
N LYS A 210 -1.91 -29.24 13.61
CA LYS A 210 -2.89 -29.00 14.68
C LYS A 210 -3.94 -27.97 14.31
N VAL A 211 -3.91 -27.46 13.08
CA VAL A 211 -4.78 -26.36 12.65
C VAL A 211 -5.52 -26.76 11.39
N GLU A 212 -6.85 -26.68 11.42
CA GLU A 212 -7.67 -26.78 10.22
C GLU A 212 -7.55 -25.48 9.41
N THR A 213 -6.95 -25.58 8.22
CA THR A 213 -6.63 -24.40 7.40
C THR A 213 -6.47 -24.72 5.92
N LEU A 214 -6.65 -23.68 5.10
CA LEU A 214 -6.59 -23.73 3.63
C LEU A 214 -5.27 -23.16 3.08
N ILE A 215 -4.21 -23.06 3.88
CA ILE A 215 -2.90 -22.53 3.46
C ILE A 215 -2.23 -23.29 2.31
N ASN A 216 -2.54 -24.58 2.15
CA ASN A 216 -2.04 -25.42 1.06
C ASN A 216 -3.10 -25.65 -0.03
N GLU A 217 -4.29 -25.06 0.11
CA GLU A 217 -5.41 -25.28 -0.79
C GLU A 217 -5.63 -24.10 -1.73
N LYS A 218 -5.13 -24.24 -2.96
CA LYS A 218 -5.49 -23.34 -4.05
C LYS A 218 -7.02 -23.36 -4.32
N PRO A 219 -7.57 -22.28 -4.90
CA PRO A 219 -6.90 -21.03 -5.21
C PRO A 219 -6.72 -20.15 -3.95
N PHE A 220 -5.70 -19.28 -3.98
CA PHE A 220 -5.43 -18.27 -2.97
C PHE A 220 -6.09 -16.93 -3.31
N LEU A 221 -6.18 -16.04 -2.34
CA LEU A 221 -6.69 -14.68 -2.51
C LEU A 221 -5.53 -13.71 -2.77
N TYR A 222 -5.56 -13.02 -3.91
CA TYR A 222 -4.65 -11.91 -4.21
C TYR A 222 -5.39 -10.59 -4.02
N LEU A 223 -4.80 -9.70 -3.23
CA LEU A 223 -5.42 -8.45 -2.82
C LEU A 223 -4.53 -7.23 -3.09
N THR A 224 -5.13 -6.15 -3.61
CA THR A 224 -4.46 -4.86 -3.77
C THR A 224 -4.97 -3.83 -2.77
N TYR A 225 -4.12 -2.87 -2.46
CA TYR A 225 -4.47 -1.69 -1.69
C TYR A 225 -4.55 -0.44 -2.56
N HIS A 226 -5.38 0.52 -2.15
CA HIS A 226 -5.61 1.77 -2.85
C HIS A 226 -4.32 2.60 -3.01
N GLY A 227 -3.41 2.47 -2.04
CA GLY A 227 -2.31 3.41 -1.83
C GLY A 227 -2.88 4.74 -1.33
N GLY A 228 -2.42 5.21 -0.17
CA GLY A 228 -2.76 6.55 0.30
C GLY A 228 -2.86 6.77 1.80
N LYS A 229 -3.10 5.75 2.65
CA LYS A 229 -3.01 5.95 4.12
C LYS A 229 -1.56 5.96 4.59
N LYS A 230 -0.74 5.06 4.03
CA LYS A 230 0.71 5.07 4.16
C LYS A 230 1.29 5.85 2.98
N LYS A 231 1.31 7.18 3.08
CA LYS A 231 2.02 8.00 2.07
C LYS A 231 3.46 7.49 2.01
N ASN A 232 3.90 7.07 0.82
CA ASN A 232 5.22 6.48 0.54
C ASN A 232 5.43 5.05 1.06
N GLY A 233 4.38 4.27 1.37
CA GLY A 233 4.55 2.85 1.72
C GLY A 233 5.01 2.01 0.53
N ILE A 234 5.71 0.91 0.79
CA ILE A 234 6.06 -0.08 -0.24
C ILE A 234 4.80 -0.88 -0.57
N HIS A 235 4.14 -0.57 -1.69
CA HIS A 235 2.88 -1.18 -2.09
C HIS A 235 3.11 -2.46 -2.92
N ASN A 236 2.51 -3.57 -2.49
CA ASN A 236 2.57 -4.84 -3.20
C ASN A 236 1.17 -5.49 -3.22
N ILE A 237 1.02 -6.58 -3.95
CA ILE A 237 -0.15 -7.45 -3.90
C ILE A 237 0.06 -8.43 -2.76
N CYS A 238 -0.93 -8.53 -1.87
CA CYS A 238 -0.85 -9.39 -0.71
C CYS A 238 -1.58 -10.71 -0.98
N LYS A 239 -0.96 -11.82 -0.59
CA LYS A 239 -1.49 -13.17 -0.78
C LYS A 239 -2.03 -13.71 0.54
N PHE A 240 -3.23 -14.28 0.49
CA PHE A 240 -3.86 -14.93 1.64
C PHE A 240 -4.45 -16.28 1.26
N SER A 241 -4.51 -17.20 2.21
CA SER A 241 -5.36 -18.37 2.10
C SER A 241 -6.84 -17.95 2.14
N ARG A 242 -7.73 -18.81 1.66
CA ARG A 242 -9.18 -18.54 1.65
C ARG A 242 -9.76 -18.40 3.06
N ASP A 243 -9.10 -18.94 4.09
CA ASP A 243 -9.48 -18.84 5.49
C ASP A 243 -8.70 -17.76 6.29
N GLY A 244 -7.89 -16.93 5.62
CA GLY A 244 -7.35 -15.69 6.20
C GLY A 244 -5.93 -15.74 6.76
N TYR A 245 -5.14 -16.77 6.46
CA TYR A 245 -3.70 -16.78 6.76
C TYR A 245 -2.93 -15.95 5.73
N PHE A 246 -1.97 -15.17 6.20
CA PHE A 246 -1.07 -14.40 5.34
C PHE A 246 0.00 -15.32 4.73
N LEU A 247 0.19 -15.22 3.41
CA LEU A 247 1.09 -16.08 2.63
C LEU A 247 2.21 -15.29 1.93
N GLY A 248 2.49 -14.07 2.39
CA GLY A 248 3.48 -13.18 1.79
C GLY A 248 2.90 -12.22 0.75
N SER A 249 3.78 -11.37 0.22
CA SER A 249 3.53 -10.52 -0.94
C SER A 249 3.86 -11.25 -2.25
N VAL A 250 3.26 -10.81 -3.36
CA VAL A 250 3.30 -11.55 -4.64
C VAL A 250 4.46 -11.11 -5.55
N LEU A 251 4.84 -9.83 -5.53
CA LEU A 251 5.80 -9.27 -6.49
C LEU A 251 7.23 -9.25 -5.92
N LEU A 252 8.21 -9.52 -6.79
CA LEU A 252 9.62 -9.28 -6.52
C LEU A 252 10.00 -7.80 -6.70
N PRO A 253 11.09 -7.33 -6.06
CA PRO A 253 11.66 -6.02 -6.37
C PRO A 253 12.07 -5.93 -7.84
N PHE A 254 11.92 -4.75 -8.42
CA PHE A 254 12.35 -4.45 -9.79
C PHE A 254 12.69 -2.97 -9.91
N GLU A 255 13.34 -2.62 -11.00
CA GLU A 255 13.60 -1.25 -11.40
C GLU A 255 13.09 -1.00 -12.81
N HIS A 256 12.58 0.21 -13.05
CA HIS A 256 12.20 0.65 -14.37
C HIS A 256 12.40 2.17 -14.50
N ASP A 257 13.05 2.59 -15.59
CA ASP A 257 13.41 3.99 -15.88
C ASP A 257 14.18 4.67 -14.74
N GLY A 258 15.11 3.95 -14.11
CA GLY A 258 15.88 4.49 -12.99
C GLY A 258 15.13 4.53 -11.66
N ILE A 259 13.86 4.10 -11.62
CA ILE A 259 13.01 4.16 -10.42
C ILE A 259 12.87 2.76 -9.82
N PHE A 260 13.34 2.61 -8.59
CA PHE A 260 13.20 1.38 -7.82
C PHE A 260 11.75 1.17 -7.37
N PHE A 261 11.19 0.01 -7.71
CA PHE A 261 9.89 -0.48 -7.28
C PHE A 261 8.76 0.56 -7.39
N ASN A 262 8.52 1.00 -8.63
CA ASN A 262 7.60 2.09 -8.96
C ASN A 262 6.13 1.65 -9.05
N ILE A 263 5.59 1.13 -7.94
CA ILE A 263 4.18 0.75 -7.82
C ILE A 263 3.53 1.61 -6.75
N ILE A 264 2.61 2.50 -7.17
CA ILE A 264 2.08 3.54 -6.29
C ILE A 264 0.61 3.31 -5.94
N SER A 265 -0.24 3.02 -6.92
CA SER A 265 -1.68 2.96 -6.73
C SER A 265 -2.30 1.75 -7.42
N LEU A 266 -2.08 0.57 -6.84
CA LEU A 266 -2.57 -0.69 -7.38
C LEU A 266 -4.11 -0.76 -7.42
N ARG A 267 -4.68 -1.14 -8.56
CA ARG A 267 -6.12 -1.42 -8.70
C ARG A 267 -6.36 -2.78 -9.32
N GLY A 268 -6.63 -2.80 -10.63
CA GLY A 268 -7.02 -3.96 -11.39
C GLY A 268 -5.93 -5.03 -11.40
N LEU A 269 -6.38 -6.29 -11.30
CA LEU A 269 -5.55 -7.47 -11.42
C LEU A 269 -6.17 -8.40 -12.46
N LEU A 270 -5.34 -8.98 -13.31
CA LEU A 270 -5.73 -10.01 -14.27
C LEU A 270 -4.64 -11.08 -14.35
N LEU A 271 -5.04 -12.34 -14.17
CA LEU A 271 -4.21 -13.47 -14.52
C LEU A 271 -4.56 -13.93 -15.94
N HIS A 272 -3.58 -14.06 -16.82
CA HIS A 272 -3.74 -14.57 -18.18
C HIS A 272 -2.43 -15.20 -18.66
N ASP A 273 -2.51 -16.41 -19.21
CA ASP A 273 -1.39 -17.18 -19.77
C ASP A 273 -0.18 -17.22 -18.84
N ASN A 274 -0.43 -17.57 -17.58
CA ASN A 274 0.52 -17.63 -16.47
C ASN A 274 1.12 -16.28 -16.03
N TYR A 275 0.87 -15.19 -16.75
CA TYR A 275 1.28 -13.84 -16.35
C TYR A 275 0.25 -13.19 -15.42
N LEU A 276 0.75 -12.27 -14.60
CA LEU A 276 -0.05 -11.36 -13.79
C LEU A 276 0.07 -9.95 -14.36
N TYR A 277 -1.06 -9.39 -14.79
CA TYR A 277 -1.18 -8.02 -15.24
C TYR A 277 -1.76 -7.15 -14.13
N VAL A 278 -1.12 -6.02 -13.89
CA VAL A 278 -1.36 -5.18 -12.72
C VAL A 278 -1.54 -3.74 -13.16
N ALA A 279 -2.72 -3.17 -12.89
CA ALA A 279 -2.97 -1.77 -13.15
C ALA A 279 -2.42 -0.89 -12.01
N ASP A 280 -1.44 -0.04 -12.34
CA ASP A 280 -1.03 1.08 -11.51
C ASP A 280 -1.74 2.35 -11.96
N SER A 281 -2.52 2.88 -11.05
CA SER A 281 -3.49 3.93 -11.27
C SER A 281 -2.95 5.33 -10.96
N PHE A 282 -1.64 5.48 -10.87
CA PHE A 282 -1.02 6.79 -10.66
C PHE A 282 -1.36 7.73 -11.82
N LYS A 283 -2.08 8.82 -11.53
CA LYS A 283 -2.74 9.65 -12.55
C LYS A 283 -1.82 10.22 -13.62
N ASN A 284 -0.56 10.50 -13.26
CA ASN A 284 0.42 11.11 -14.15
C ASN A 284 1.41 10.10 -14.75
N ASN A 285 1.22 8.81 -14.47
CA ASN A 285 2.09 7.74 -14.96
C ASN A 285 1.33 6.40 -14.90
N SER A 286 0.14 6.35 -15.49
CA SER A 286 -0.71 5.16 -15.42
C SER A 286 -0.11 4.06 -16.29
N LYS A 287 0.03 2.86 -15.72
CA LYS A 287 0.72 1.73 -16.35
C LYS A 287 -0.03 0.43 -16.09
N ILE A 288 0.08 -0.51 -17.02
CA ILE A 288 -0.21 -1.92 -16.79
C ILE A 288 1.14 -2.65 -16.80
N TYR A 289 1.54 -3.15 -15.64
CA TYR A 289 2.74 -3.96 -15.49
C TYR A 289 2.42 -5.43 -15.79
N LYS A 290 3.35 -6.13 -16.41
CA LYS A 290 3.32 -7.57 -16.64
C LYS A 290 4.36 -8.25 -15.77
N PHE A 291 3.93 -9.25 -15.00
CA PHE A 291 4.78 -10.07 -14.15
C PHE A 291 4.68 -11.53 -14.56
N SER A 292 5.78 -12.26 -14.36
CA SER A 292 5.93 -13.68 -14.72
C SER A 292 4.94 -14.58 -13.99
N ASP A 293 5.02 -15.88 -14.27
CA ASP A 293 4.46 -16.88 -13.37
C ASP A 293 5.17 -16.90 -12.01
N THR A 294 4.58 -17.58 -11.03
CA THR A 294 5.20 -17.79 -9.72
C THR A 294 6.50 -18.58 -9.83
N VAL A 295 7.55 -18.06 -9.19
CA VAL A 295 8.89 -18.64 -9.15
C VAL A 295 9.09 -19.36 -7.81
N ASN A 296 9.06 -20.69 -7.84
CA ASN A 296 9.05 -21.51 -6.61
C ASN A 296 10.26 -21.23 -5.70
N HIS A 297 11.45 -21.12 -6.29
CA HIS A 297 12.70 -20.92 -5.56
C HIS A 297 12.95 -19.45 -5.14
N LEU A 298 12.01 -18.53 -5.45
CA LEU A 298 11.99 -17.14 -4.96
C LEU A 298 10.72 -16.89 -4.13
N SER A 299 10.43 -17.82 -3.22
CA SER A 299 9.29 -17.74 -2.28
C SER A 299 7.92 -17.66 -2.98
N ASN A 300 7.78 -18.30 -4.14
CA ASN A 300 6.57 -18.30 -4.96
C ASN A 300 6.10 -16.88 -5.35
N ARG A 301 7.05 -15.97 -5.58
CA ARG A 301 6.80 -14.60 -6.05
C ARG A 301 6.96 -14.49 -7.56
N ARG A 302 6.53 -13.36 -8.13
CA ARG A 302 6.51 -13.11 -9.58
C ARG A 302 7.55 -12.04 -9.94
N GLU A 303 8.33 -12.33 -10.96
CA GLU A 303 9.36 -11.44 -11.52
C GLU A 303 8.71 -10.36 -12.37
N PHE A 304 9.31 -9.17 -12.38
CA PHE A 304 8.96 -8.14 -13.35
C PHE A 304 9.36 -8.60 -14.76
N VAL A 305 8.48 -8.41 -15.73
CA VAL A 305 8.74 -8.76 -17.14
C VAL A 305 8.81 -7.49 -17.97
N SER A 306 7.78 -6.64 -17.90
CA SER A 306 7.75 -5.40 -18.66
C SER A 306 6.66 -4.44 -18.16
N VAL A 307 6.77 -3.19 -18.61
CA VAL A 307 5.59 -2.32 -18.71
C VAL A 307 4.86 -2.69 -19.99
N PHE A 308 3.72 -3.35 -19.85
CA PHE A 308 2.99 -3.90 -20.98
C PHE A 308 2.16 -2.83 -21.69
N ILE A 309 1.54 -1.93 -20.93
CA ILE A 309 0.78 -0.79 -21.46
C ILE A 309 1.17 0.45 -20.66
N SER A 310 1.54 1.51 -21.36
CA SER A 310 1.81 2.83 -20.76
C SER A 310 0.77 3.84 -21.21
N GLN A 311 0.39 4.74 -20.31
CA GLN A 311 -0.31 5.96 -20.68
C GLN A 311 0.69 6.89 -21.36
N ASP A 312 0.26 7.51 -22.46
CA ASP A 312 1.04 8.51 -23.19
C ASP A 312 0.10 9.58 -23.73
N ASN A 313 0.51 10.84 -23.71
CA ASN A 313 -0.36 11.95 -24.08
C ASN A 313 -0.68 12.01 -25.58
N GLN A 314 0.09 11.33 -26.43
CA GLN A 314 -0.10 11.33 -27.88
C GLN A 314 -0.80 10.06 -28.36
N SER A 315 -0.31 8.91 -27.91
CA SER A 315 -0.69 7.58 -28.40
C SER A 315 -1.70 6.84 -27.51
N ASN A 316 -1.78 7.17 -26.22
CA ASN A 316 -2.75 6.57 -25.29
C ASN A 316 -3.24 7.57 -24.22
N PRO A 317 -3.88 8.68 -24.61
CA PRO A 317 -4.20 9.77 -23.69
C PRO A 317 -5.37 9.46 -22.76
N LEU A 318 -6.10 8.36 -23.01
CA LEU A 318 -7.35 8.05 -22.32
C LEU A 318 -7.19 7.02 -21.20
N MET A 319 -6.02 6.39 -21.02
CA MET A 319 -5.78 5.41 -19.94
C MET A 319 -5.39 6.08 -18.61
N ILE A 320 -6.12 7.14 -18.21
CA ILE A 320 -5.82 7.88 -16.98
C ILE A 320 -6.59 7.26 -15.81
N HIS A 321 -5.85 6.86 -14.77
CA HIS A 321 -6.41 6.26 -13.55
C HIS A 321 -7.15 4.94 -13.88
N PRO A 322 -6.48 3.94 -14.50
CA PRO A 322 -7.08 2.64 -14.81
C PRO A 322 -7.63 1.99 -13.54
N TYR A 323 -8.77 1.31 -13.60
CA TYR A 323 -9.43 0.72 -12.44
C TYR A 323 -9.63 -0.78 -12.61
N GLY A 324 -10.44 -1.19 -13.59
CA GLY A 324 -10.67 -2.59 -13.95
C GLY A 324 -9.81 -2.99 -15.14
N ILE A 325 -9.40 -4.26 -15.15
CA ILE A 325 -8.78 -4.91 -16.32
C ILE A 325 -9.46 -6.28 -16.50
N LYS A 326 -9.82 -6.64 -17.72
CA LYS A 326 -10.42 -7.93 -18.03
C LYS A 326 -10.11 -8.40 -19.44
N LYS A 327 -9.82 -9.70 -19.60
CA LYS A 327 -9.62 -10.34 -20.89
C LYS A 327 -10.96 -10.76 -21.47
N HIS A 328 -11.21 -10.39 -22.72
CA HIS A 328 -12.31 -10.92 -23.51
C HIS A 328 -11.85 -10.99 -24.97
N ASP A 329 -12.16 -12.09 -25.66
CA ASP A 329 -11.62 -12.38 -27.00
C ASP A 329 -10.10 -12.19 -27.06
N ASN A 330 -9.58 -11.48 -28.07
CA ASN A 330 -8.16 -11.20 -28.25
C ASN A 330 -7.74 -9.85 -27.64
N TYR A 331 -8.50 -9.34 -26.66
CA TYR A 331 -8.22 -8.03 -26.07
C TYR A 331 -8.26 -8.03 -24.53
N PHE A 332 -7.43 -7.16 -23.95
CA PHE A 332 -7.62 -6.64 -22.60
C PHE A 332 -8.45 -5.37 -22.63
N TYR A 333 -9.51 -5.36 -21.82
CA TYR A 333 -10.38 -4.22 -21.62
C TYR A 333 -10.04 -3.55 -20.31
N ILE A 334 -9.75 -2.26 -20.38
CA ILE A 334 -9.33 -1.45 -19.24
C ILE A 334 -10.30 -0.30 -19.07
N SER A 335 -10.89 -0.20 -17.87
CA SER A 335 -11.68 0.98 -17.51
C SER A 335 -10.82 2.07 -16.91
N SER A 336 -11.05 3.29 -17.35
CA SER A 336 -10.29 4.48 -16.91
C SER A 336 -11.22 5.43 -16.18
N GLN A 337 -10.96 5.60 -14.88
CA GLN A 337 -11.85 6.35 -13.99
C GLN A 337 -11.99 7.82 -14.41
N ASN A 338 -10.87 8.47 -14.71
CA ASN A 338 -10.85 9.93 -14.90
C ASN A 338 -11.31 10.36 -16.29
N THR A 339 -11.16 9.48 -17.29
CA THR A 339 -11.56 9.77 -18.68
C THR A 339 -12.94 9.20 -19.00
N GLY A 340 -13.51 8.39 -18.11
CA GLY A 340 -14.81 7.76 -18.32
C GLY A 340 -14.82 6.83 -19.53
N THR A 341 -13.72 6.12 -19.79
CA THR A 341 -13.57 5.26 -20.97
C THR A 341 -13.34 3.79 -20.62
N VAL A 342 -13.77 2.91 -21.52
CA VAL A 342 -13.22 1.55 -21.62
C VAL A 342 -12.41 1.49 -22.92
N LEU A 343 -11.15 1.14 -22.76
CA LEU A 343 -10.19 0.95 -23.84
C LEU A 343 -9.94 -0.54 -24.03
N ARG A 344 -9.73 -0.97 -25.28
CA ARG A 344 -9.26 -2.32 -25.60
C ARG A 344 -7.84 -2.29 -26.14
N PHE A 345 -7.03 -3.22 -25.65
CA PHE A 345 -5.63 -3.40 -26.03
C PHE A 345 -5.42 -4.83 -26.47
N ASP A 346 -4.64 -5.05 -27.52
CA ASP A 346 -4.31 -6.38 -28.00
C ASP A 346 -3.54 -7.17 -26.92
N ILE A 347 -3.87 -8.46 -26.76
CA ILE A 347 -3.31 -9.28 -25.69
C ILE A 347 -1.84 -9.65 -25.90
N GLU A 348 -1.35 -9.63 -27.15
CA GLU A 348 0.01 -10.04 -27.48
C GLU A 348 0.99 -8.89 -27.27
N ASN A 349 0.63 -7.69 -27.75
CA ASN A 349 1.56 -6.56 -27.81
C ASN A 349 1.15 -5.35 -26.95
N GLY A 350 -0.06 -5.33 -26.38
CA GLY A 350 -0.52 -4.22 -25.54
C GLY A 350 -0.84 -2.93 -26.30
N GLU A 351 -0.89 -2.96 -27.64
CA GLU A 351 -1.26 -1.82 -28.46
C GLU A 351 -2.78 -1.59 -28.45
N LEU A 352 -3.21 -0.35 -28.67
CA LEU A 352 -4.64 -0.04 -28.78
C LEU A 352 -5.25 -0.79 -29.97
N GLY A 353 -6.31 -1.55 -29.69
CA GLY A 353 -7.10 -2.19 -30.74
C GLY A 353 -7.93 -1.18 -31.57
N PRO A 354 -8.74 -1.66 -32.52
CA PRO A 354 -9.63 -0.77 -33.27
C PRO A 354 -10.67 -0.13 -32.34
N SER A 355 -11.18 1.06 -32.62
CA SER A 355 -12.30 1.61 -31.83
C SER A 355 -13.62 0.98 -32.24
N LYS A 356 -14.66 1.16 -31.41
CA LYS A 356 -16.03 1.00 -31.88
C LYS A 356 -16.29 1.98 -33.03
N ASP A 357 -17.01 1.58 -34.07
CA ASP A 357 -17.26 2.40 -35.27
C ASP A 357 -17.75 3.82 -34.94
N SER A 358 -18.73 3.94 -34.03
CA SER A 358 -19.28 5.22 -33.59
C SER A 358 -18.31 6.10 -32.79
N LEU A 359 -17.16 5.56 -32.38
CA LEU A 359 -16.13 6.22 -31.55
C LEU A 359 -14.77 6.30 -32.23
N LYS A 360 -14.66 5.98 -33.53
CA LYS A 360 -13.41 6.07 -34.30
C LYS A 360 -12.75 7.45 -34.23
N ASN A 361 -13.56 8.51 -34.20
CA ASN A 361 -13.07 9.89 -34.11
C ASN A 361 -12.65 10.31 -32.69
N ALA A 362 -12.90 9.49 -31.66
CA ALA A 362 -12.54 9.82 -30.29
C ALA A 362 -11.06 9.50 -30.00
N HIS A 363 -10.67 8.25 -30.21
CA HIS A 363 -9.30 7.74 -30.16
C HIS A 363 -9.32 6.24 -30.52
N ASN A 364 -8.18 5.67 -30.93
CA ASN A 364 -8.02 4.22 -31.07
C ASN A 364 -8.34 3.48 -29.76
N GLY A 365 -8.83 2.24 -29.87
CA GLY A 365 -9.14 1.34 -28.76
C GLY A 365 -10.37 1.69 -27.94
N VAL A 366 -11.00 2.86 -28.15
CA VAL A 366 -12.18 3.27 -27.38
C VAL A 366 -13.40 2.44 -27.78
N VAL A 367 -13.96 1.71 -26.82
CA VAL A 367 -15.20 0.94 -26.99
C VAL A 367 -16.36 1.49 -26.18
N VAL A 368 -16.07 2.16 -25.06
CA VAL A 368 -17.04 2.91 -24.24
C VAL A 368 -16.47 4.28 -23.92
N LYS A 369 -17.29 5.33 -24.02
CA LYS A 369 -16.96 6.68 -23.59
C LYS A 369 -18.18 7.34 -22.95
N LEU A 370 -18.04 7.72 -21.69
CA LEU A 370 -19.08 8.42 -20.93
C LEU A 370 -18.96 9.94 -21.06
N ASN A 371 -19.94 10.63 -20.48
CA ASN A 371 -19.90 12.07 -20.31
C ASN A 371 -18.78 12.47 -19.33
N GLN A 372 -18.25 13.69 -19.48
CA GLN A 372 -17.11 14.19 -18.68
C GLN A 372 -17.33 14.25 -17.16
N PHE A 373 -18.58 14.16 -16.70
CA PHE A 373 -18.94 14.17 -15.27
C PHE A 373 -19.21 12.77 -14.70
N GLU A 374 -19.11 11.74 -15.55
CA GLU A 374 -19.37 10.36 -15.19
C GLU A 374 -18.07 9.61 -14.99
N GLU A 375 -18.04 8.71 -14.01
CA GLU A 375 -16.85 7.94 -13.68
C GLU A 375 -17.11 6.46 -13.86
N ILE A 376 -16.23 5.79 -14.61
CA ILE A 376 -16.22 4.33 -14.70
C ILE A 376 -15.46 3.72 -13.51
N ARG A 377 -15.89 2.53 -13.07
CA ARG A 377 -15.15 1.65 -12.15
C ARG A 377 -14.98 0.24 -12.70
N GLY A 378 -15.51 -0.78 -12.04
CA GLY A 378 -15.39 -2.17 -12.44
C GLY A 378 -16.03 -2.43 -13.80
N LEU A 379 -15.49 -3.43 -14.48
CA LEU A 379 -16.07 -4.01 -15.68
C LEU A 379 -15.95 -5.53 -15.63
N ASP A 380 -16.87 -6.23 -16.28
CA ASP A 380 -16.79 -7.66 -16.53
C ASP A 380 -17.61 -8.06 -17.76
N PHE A 381 -17.43 -9.29 -18.24
CA PHE A 381 -18.12 -9.84 -19.40
C PHE A 381 -18.95 -11.07 -19.02
N ASP A 382 -20.14 -11.21 -19.60
CA ASP A 382 -20.88 -12.46 -19.55
C ASP A 382 -20.49 -13.44 -20.68
N ASN A 383 -21.07 -14.64 -20.66
CA ASN A 383 -20.82 -15.68 -21.66
C ASN A 383 -21.34 -15.33 -23.06
N LEU A 384 -22.18 -14.31 -23.20
CA LEU A 384 -22.72 -13.85 -24.48
C LEU A 384 -21.89 -12.69 -25.05
N GLY A 385 -20.78 -12.33 -24.40
CA GLY A 385 -19.90 -11.24 -24.78
C GLY A 385 -20.47 -9.86 -24.44
N ARG A 386 -21.47 -9.77 -23.55
CA ARG A 386 -21.99 -8.47 -23.11
C ARG A 386 -21.05 -7.89 -22.08
N CYS A 387 -20.71 -6.62 -22.26
CA CYS A 387 -19.85 -5.89 -21.33
C CYS A 387 -20.69 -5.14 -20.30
N TYR A 388 -20.41 -5.36 -19.02
CA TYR A 388 -21.03 -4.67 -17.91
C TYR A 388 -20.05 -3.66 -17.35
N VAL A 389 -20.47 -2.39 -17.25
CA VAL A 389 -19.61 -1.29 -16.83
C VAL A 389 -20.26 -0.52 -15.69
N SER A 390 -19.57 -0.46 -14.54
CA SER A 390 -20.00 0.38 -13.41
C SER A 390 -19.85 1.85 -13.76
N ASN A 391 -20.96 2.56 -13.92
CA ASN A 391 -21.01 4.03 -14.00
C ASN A 391 -21.57 4.57 -12.68
N LYS A 392 -20.75 5.31 -11.93
CA LYS A 392 -21.10 5.76 -10.57
C LYS A 392 -22.34 6.67 -10.52
N GLN A 393 -22.67 7.32 -11.63
CA GLN A 393 -23.71 8.34 -11.67
C GLN A 393 -25.06 7.74 -12.06
N VAL A 394 -25.08 6.81 -13.03
CA VAL A 394 -26.35 6.34 -13.64
C VAL A 394 -26.66 4.86 -13.37
N GLY A 395 -25.70 4.05 -12.92
CA GLY A 395 -25.88 2.62 -12.67
C GLY A 395 -24.93 1.74 -13.49
N VAL A 396 -25.28 0.47 -13.65
CA VAL A 396 -24.47 -0.44 -14.49
C VAL A 396 -24.96 -0.37 -15.92
N GLN A 397 -24.10 0.06 -16.82
CA GLN A 397 -24.37 0.07 -18.25
C GLN A 397 -24.01 -1.28 -18.84
N VAL A 398 -24.94 -1.86 -19.60
CA VAL A 398 -24.78 -3.15 -20.27
C VAL A 398 -24.69 -2.89 -21.76
N TYR A 399 -23.62 -3.38 -22.35
CA TYR A 399 -23.34 -3.27 -23.76
C TYR A 399 -23.39 -4.64 -24.43
N ASP A 400 -23.85 -4.71 -25.68
CA ASP A 400 -23.72 -5.93 -26.48
C ASP A 400 -22.25 -6.18 -26.90
N LYS A 401 -22.00 -7.28 -27.62
CA LYS A 401 -20.67 -7.65 -28.15
C LYS A 401 -20.04 -6.61 -29.09
N ASN A 402 -20.85 -5.72 -29.67
CA ASN A 402 -20.42 -4.62 -30.53
C ASN A 402 -20.33 -3.29 -29.77
N PHE A 403 -20.42 -3.34 -28.44
CA PHE A 403 -20.42 -2.20 -27.54
C PHE A 403 -21.58 -1.21 -27.77
N ASN A 404 -22.74 -1.66 -28.26
CA ASN A 404 -23.96 -0.87 -28.25
C ASN A 404 -24.62 -0.96 -26.88
N LEU A 405 -25.01 0.18 -26.31
CA LEU A 405 -25.70 0.22 -25.03
C LEU A 405 -27.09 -0.40 -25.20
N ILE A 406 -27.37 -1.48 -24.48
CA ILE A 406 -28.65 -2.20 -24.54
C ILE A 406 -29.49 -2.03 -23.27
N LYS A 407 -28.84 -1.75 -22.13
CA LYS A 407 -29.54 -1.59 -20.85
C LYS A 407 -28.74 -0.71 -19.89
N ILE A 408 -29.45 0.01 -19.03
CA ILE A 408 -28.90 0.57 -17.80
C ILE A 408 -29.64 -0.09 -16.64
N ILE A 409 -28.90 -0.77 -15.77
CA ILE A 409 -29.41 -1.34 -14.52
C ILE A 409 -29.30 -0.23 -13.46
N PRO A 410 -30.41 0.34 -12.99
CA PRO A 410 -30.38 1.49 -12.09
C PRO A 410 -29.80 1.08 -10.73
N MET A 411 -28.69 1.74 -10.36
CA MET A 411 -28.00 1.49 -9.11
C MET A 411 -27.25 2.73 -8.64
N PHE A 412 -27.31 3.02 -7.34
CA PHE A 412 -26.62 4.15 -6.77
C PHE A 412 -25.12 3.86 -6.63
N SER A 413 -24.28 4.57 -7.38
CA SER A 413 -22.82 4.52 -7.28
C SER A 413 -22.23 3.10 -7.25
N PRO A 414 -22.48 2.27 -8.28
CA PRO A 414 -21.82 0.97 -8.43
C PRO A 414 -20.31 1.15 -8.58
N ILE A 415 -19.55 0.22 -7.98
CA ILE A 415 -18.09 0.20 -8.01
C ILE A 415 -17.61 -1.11 -8.61
N SER A 416 -17.85 -2.23 -7.92
CA SER A 416 -17.47 -3.55 -8.39
C SER A 416 -18.60 -4.17 -9.22
N VAL A 417 -18.22 -4.80 -10.32
CA VAL A 417 -19.07 -5.68 -11.14
C VAL A 417 -18.30 -6.98 -11.28
N LEU A 418 -19.01 -8.09 -11.12
CA LEU A 418 -18.48 -9.44 -11.23
C LEU A 418 -19.51 -10.33 -11.91
N PHE A 419 -19.12 -10.99 -12.99
CA PHE A 419 -19.90 -12.05 -13.60
C PHE A 419 -19.62 -13.37 -12.90
N ASN A 420 -20.67 -14.02 -12.41
CA ASN A 420 -20.61 -15.38 -11.89
C ASN A 420 -21.03 -16.36 -12.99
N ASN A 421 -20.04 -17.01 -13.59
CA ASN A 421 -20.25 -17.97 -14.66
C ASN A 421 -21.09 -19.18 -14.20
N ALA A 422 -20.95 -19.63 -12.95
CA ALA A 422 -21.59 -20.85 -12.47
C ALA A 422 -23.12 -20.81 -12.51
N ASN A 423 -23.70 -19.62 -12.37
CA ASN A 423 -25.16 -19.44 -12.37
C ASN A 423 -25.64 -18.37 -13.37
N ASN A 424 -24.74 -17.90 -14.24
CA ASN A 424 -24.99 -16.86 -15.24
C ASN A 424 -25.59 -15.57 -14.65
N ARG A 425 -25.02 -15.07 -13.54
CA ARG A 425 -25.51 -13.89 -12.81
C ARG A 425 -24.47 -12.78 -12.76
N ILE A 426 -24.95 -11.55 -12.57
CA ILE A 426 -24.08 -10.39 -12.35
C ILE A 426 -24.24 -9.91 -10.92
N LEU A 427 -23.13 -9.82 -10.20
CA LEU A 427 -23.06 -9.23 -8.87
C LEU A 427 -22.50 -7.82 -8.99
N VAL A 428 -23.16 -6.87 -8.33
CA VAL A 428 -22.78 -5.46 -8.33
C VAL A 428 -22.66 -4.96 -6.91
N GLY A 429 -21.51 -4.38 -6.55
CA GLY A 429 -21.26 -3.75 -5.26
C GLY A 429 -21.36 -2.23 -5.34
N SER A 430 -21.93 -1.60 -4.31
CA SER A 430 -22.08 -0.13 -4.25
C SER A 430 -21.19 0.56 -3.22
N SER A 431 -20.74 1.78 -3.56
CA SER A 431 -20.16 2.70 -2.57
C SER A 431 -21.18 3.41 -1.70
N LYS A 432 -22.40 3.61 -2.17
CA LYS A 432 -23.43 4.46 -1.55
C LYS A 432 -24.54 3.68 -0.87
N SER A 433 -25.11 2.66 -1.52
CA SER A 433 -26.10 1.79 -0.88
C SER A 433 -25.47 0.75 0.06
N HIS A 434 -24.15 0.53 -0.06
CA HIS A 434 -23.37 -0.37 0.79
C HIS A 434 -23.89 -1.82 0.78
N ASP A 435 -24.45 -2.24 -0.35
CA ASP A 435 -24.98 -3.57 -0.58
C ASP A 435 -24.34 -4.21 -1.81
N ILE A 436 -24.58 -5.50 -1.94
CA ILE A 436 -24.29 -6.26 -3.15
C ILE A 436 -25.64 -6.69 -3.71
N LYS A 437 -25.85 -6.46 -5.01
CA LYS A 437 -27.07 -6.85 -5.71
C LYS A 437 -26.71 -7.89 -6.77
N GLU A 438 -27.51 -8.94 -6.84
CA GLU A 438 -27.39 -9.98 -7.87
C GLU A 438 -28.52 -9.81 -8.89
N TYR A 439 -28.17 -9.80 -10.16
CA TYR A 439 -29.10 -9.64 -11.27
C TYR A 439 -29.05 -10.85 -12.22
N ASP A 440 -30.21 -11.19 -12.77
CA ASP A 440 -30.34 -12.14 -13.87
C ASP A 440 -29.78 -11.51 -15.16
N THR A 441 -28.95 -12.23 -15.91
CA THR A 441 -28.34 -11.69 -17.13
C THR A 441 -29.28 -11.73 -18.33
N ASN A 442 -30.32 -12.56 -18.33
CA ASN A 442 -31.29 -12.66 -19.42
C ASN A 442 -32.28 -11.49 -19.40
N ASN A 443 -32.84 -11.16 -18.25
CA ASN A 443 -33.89 -10.14 -18.12
C ASN A 443 -33.47 -8.90 -17.29
N PHE A 444 -32.29 -8.91 -16.67
CA PHE A 444 -31.76 -7.83 -15.83
C PHE A 444 -32.58 -7.54 -14.56
N GLU A 445 -33.41 -8.49 -14.13
CA GLU A 445 -34.17 -8.38 -12.90
C GLU A 445 -33.29 -8.63 -11.68
N LEU A 446 -33.60 -7.91 -10.60
CA LEU A 446 -32.94 -8.08 -9.31
C LEU A 446 -33.40 -9.38 -8.68
N ILE A 447 -32.46 -10.28 -8.40
CA ILE A 447 -32.74 -11.57 -7.77
C ILE A 447 -32.70 -11.43 -6.25
N LYS A 448 -31.61 -10.85 -5.74
CA LYS A 448 -31.40 -10.69 -4.30
C LYS A 448 -30.47 -9.53 -3.99
N THR A 449 -30.53 -9.11 -2.73
CA THR A 449 -29.65 -8.08 -2.17
C THR A 449 -28.99 -8.59 -0.90
N ILE A 450 -27.66 -8.61 -0.88
CA ILE A 450 -26.86 -8.94 0.31
C ILE A 450 -26.54 -7.62 1.03
N LYS A 451 -26.99 -7.51 2.27
CA LYS A 451 -26.79 -6.36 3.15
C LYS A 451 -26.24 -6.83 4.48
N HIS A 452 -25.25 -6.11 5.00
CA HIS A 452 -24.70 -6.39 6.31
C HIS A 452 -24.10 -5.11 6.92
N PRO A 453 -24.16 -4.89 8.25
CA PRO A 453 -23.56 -3.70 8.89
C PRO A 453 -22.05 -3.54 8.63
N LEU A 454 -21.36 -4.65 8.36
CA LEU A 454 -19.93 -4.65 8.03
C LEU A 454 -19.64 -4.40 6.55
N LEU A 455 -20.64 -4.36 5.66
CA LEU A 455 -20.47 -3.94 4.27
C LEU A 455 -20.56 -2.42 4.20
N LYS A 456 -19.45 -1.76 3.84
CA LYS A 456 -19.39 -0.34 3.53
C LYS A 456 -18.39 -0.11 2.41
N HIS A 457 -18.89 0.43 1.31
CA HIS A 457 -18.12 0.70 0.11
C HIS A 457 -17.52 -0.58 -0.49
N VAL A 458 -18.34 -1.29 -1.27
CA VAL A 458 -18.00 -2.59 -1.85
C VAL A 458 -17.07 -2.40 -3.06
N ALA A 459 -15.76 -2.44 -2.84
CA ALA A 459 -14.76 -2.06 -3.85
C ALA A 459 -14.32 -3.22 -4.76
N GLY A 460 -14.13 -4.41 -4.19
CA GLY A 460 -13.68 -5.60 -4.89
C GLY A 460 -14.46 -6.83 -4.43
N MET A 461 -14.71 -7.75 -5.37
CA MET A 461 -15.44 -8.99 -5.13
C MET A 461 -14.87 -10.12 -5.97
N VAL A 462 -14.89 -11.34 -5.44
CA VAL A 462 -14.62 -12.57 -6.19
C VAL A 462 -15.42 -13.73 -5.63
N VAL A 463 -15.80 -14.67 -6.49
CA VAL A 463 -16.57 -15.88 -6.13
C VAL A 463 -15.68 -17.11 -6.24
N TYR A 464 -15.77 -17.99 -5.25
CA TYR A 464 -15.26 -19.35 -5.28
C TYR A 464 -16.29 -20.30 -4.68
N ASN A 465 -16.83 -21.22 -5.48
CA ASN A 465 -17.95 -22.08 -5.07
C ASN A 465 -19.11 -21.25 -4.48
N ASP A 466 -19.58 -21.59 -3.28
CA ASP A 466 -20.63 -20.84 -2.59
C ASP A 466 -20.12 -19.61 -1.80
N SER A 467 -18.82 -19.32 -1.85
CA SER A 467 -18.21 -18.23 -1.11
C SER A 467 -18.02 -17.00 -1.99
N LEU A 468 -18.57 -15.87 -1.55
CA LEU A 468 -18.34 -14.55 -2.10
C LEU A 468 -17.42 -13.77 -1.17
N PHE A 469 -16.18 -13.54 -1.62
CA PHE A 469 -15.20 -12.72 -0.90
C PHE A 469 -15.37 -11.25 -1.30
N VAL A 470 -15.46 -10.37 -0.32
CA VAL A 470 -15.84 -8.97 -0.52
C VAL A 470 -14.95 -8.03 0.26
N ILE A 471 -14.36 -7.07 -0.44
CA ILE A 471 -13.66 -5.94 0.17
C ILE A 471 -14.67 -4.89 0.61
N SER A 472 -14.80 -4.75 1.93
CA SER A 472 -15.52 -3.65 2.57
C SER A 472 -14.55 -2.51 2.85
N GLN A 473 -14.35 -1.65 1.84
CA GLN A 473 -13.28 -0.67 1.82
C GLN A 473 -13.32 0.28 3.03
N ARG A 474 -14.50 0.80 3.39
CA ARG A 474 -14.65 1.74 4.51
C ARG A 474 -14.63 1.08 5.88
N LYS A 475 -14.87 -0.24 5.97
CA LYS A 475 -14.68 -1.01 7.22
C LYS A 475 -13.28 -1.62 7.34
N ASN A 476 -12.49 -1.54 6.28
CA ASN A 476 -11.14 -2.09 6.19
C ASN A 476 -11.13 -3.62 6.41
N LYS A 477 -12.06 -4.36 5.77
CA LYS A 477 -12.20 -5.82 5.97
C LYS A 477 -12.36 -6.59 4.68
N LEU A 478 -11.89 -7.84 4.70
CA LEU A 478 -12.29 -8.87 3.76
C LEU A 478 -13.36 -9.74 4.42
N LEU A 479 -14.54 -9.79 3.82
CA LEU A 479 -15.68 -10.55 4.31
C LEU A 479 -15.96 -11.72 3.39
N GLU A 480 -16.46 -12.81 3.94
CA GLU A 480 -16.94 -13.97 3.18
C GLU A 480 -18.44 -14.12 3.41
N PHE A 481 -19.22 -14.11 2.32
CA PHE A 481 -20.65 -14.39 2.35
C PHE A 481 -20.95 -15.72 1.66
N SER A 482 -21.99 -16.39 2.14
CA SER A 482 -22.63 -17.50 1.45
C SER A 482 -23.48 -16.98 0.30
N LEU A 483 -23.26 -17.43 -0.93
CA LEU A 483 -24.15 -17.09 -2.05
C LEU A 483 -25.52 -17.77 -1.92
N THR A 484 -25.57 -18.96 -1.32
CA THR A 484 -26.82 -19.71 -1.13
C THR A 484 -27.68 -19.10 -0.03
N THR A 485 -27.08 -18.78 1.13
CA THR A 485 -27.84 -18.30 2.29
C THR A 485 -27.82 -16.78 2.46
N ASN A 486 -26.96 -16.06 1.73
CA ASN A 486 -26.71 -14.61 1.85
C ASN A 486 -26.15 -14.17 3.22
N LEU A 487 -25.84 -15.12 4.10
CA LEU A 487 -25.32 -14.84 5.42
C LEU A 487 -23.81 -14.63 5.37
N LEU A 488 -23.32 -13.75 6.24
CA LEU A 488 -21.89 -13.64 6.51
C LEU A 488 -21.40 -14.96 7.10
N ARG A 489 -20.44 -15.60 6.45
CA ARG A 489 -19.77 -16.81 6.95
C ARG A 489 -18.61 -16.44 7.86
N ASN A 490 -17.77 -15.51 7.41
CA ASN A 490 -16.54 -15.19 8.12
C ASN A 490 -16.03 -13.76 7.83
N ILE A 491 -15.22 -13.25 8.75
CA ILE A 491 -14.37 -12.07 8.54
C ILE A 491 -12.96 -12.60 8.28
N ILE A 492 -12.61 -12.76 7.01
CA ILE A 492 -11.34 -13.34 6.58
C ILE A 492 -10.16 -12.48 6.99
N ILE A 493 -10.29 -11.16 6.81
CA ILE A 493 -9.29 -10.19 7.27
C ILE A 493 -10.01 -9.07 8.01
N ASN A 494 -9.57 -8.84 9.24
CA ASN A 494 -10.09 -7.79 10.08
C ASN A 494 -9.01 -6.70 10.20
N ASP A 495 -9.26 -5.53 9.58
CA ASP A 495 -8.33 -4.40 9.55
C ASP A 495 -7.09 -4.65 8.68
N PHE A 496 -7.27 -4.44 7.37
CA PHE A 496 -6.17 -4.44 6.40
C PHE A 496 -5.06 -3.45 6.77
N SER A 497 -3.85 -3.70 6.24
CA SER A 497 -2.70 -2.82 6.46
C SER A 497 -2.80 -1.47 5.74
N ASP A 498 -3.66 -1.37 4.72
CA ASP A 498 -4.10 -0.15 4.03
C ASP A 498 -5.51 -0.39 3.43
N ILE A 499 -6.09 0.59 2.76
CA ILE A 499 -7.43 0.52 2.16
C ILE A 499 -7.45 -0.55 1.04
N GLY A 500 -8.18 -1.65 1.23
CA GLY A 500 -8.35 -2.67 0.19
C GLY A 500 -9.11 -2.17 -1.05
N GLU A 501 -8.70 -2.62 -2.24
CA GLU A 501 -9.32 -2.26 -3.53
C GLU A 501 -9.85 -3.44 -4.33
N ARG A 502 -8.97 -4.36 -4.73
CA ARG A 502 -9.31 -5.51 -5.57
C ARG A 502 -8.98 -6.80 -4.86
N VAL A 503 -9.81 -7.81 -5.07
CA VAL A 503 -9.52 -9.20 -4.73
C VAL A 503 -9.75 -10.05 -5.97
N ILE A 504 -8.82 -10.95 -6.27
CA ILE A 504 -8.99 -12.02 -7.27
C ILE A 504 -8.53 -13.35 -6.68
N LEU A 505 -8.87 -14.44 -7.36
CA LEU A 505 -8.32 -15.77 -7.07
C LEU A 505 -7.01 -15.96 -7.83
N SER A 506 -6.05 -16.67 -7.23
CA SER A 506 -4.94 -17.26 -7.97
C SER A 506 -5.44 -18.37 -8.91
N TRP A 507 -4.56 -18.86 -9.79
CA TRP A 507 -4.81 -20.13 -10.48
C TRP A 507 -5.05 -21.26 -9.48
N THR A 508 -5.94 -22.17 -9.85
CA THR A 508 -6.19 -23.46 -9.19
C THR A 508 -5.01 -24.41 -9.35
#